data_AF-A0A6I5N4Q5-F1
#
_entry.id   AF-A0A6I5N4Q5-F1
#
_cell.length_a   1.000
_cell.length_b   1.000
_cell.length_c   1.000
_cell.angle_alpha   90.00
_cell.angle_beta   90.00
_cell.angle_gamma   90.00
#
_symmetry.space_group_name_H-M   'P 1'
#
loop_
_entity.id
_entity.type
_entity.pdbx_description
1 polymer ?
#
loop_
_entity_poly.entity_id
_entity_poly.type
_entity_poly.pdbx_seq_one_letter_code
_entity_poly.pdbx_strand_id
1 'polypeptide(L)'
;MKWKAWSQLAQDEIHWQNRCEKGLLKAEPVKDYVLRLWFEETMDVTIYELNFAPLLIDENPGKALLPLRDIKRFQFVKGDYALVWPNPETGEYDENVIDLAPECVRFFCERYGKLVKAPSLAA
;
A
#
# COMPACT_ATOMS: atom_id res chain seq x y z
N MET A 1 7.50 13.73 -1.15
CA MET A 1 6.02 13.90 -1.10
C MET A 1 5.75 14.92 0.01
N LYS A 2 4.52 15.10 0.52
CA LYS A 2 4.31 15.91 1.74
C LYS A 2 3.43 15.12 2.71
N TRP A 3 4.06 14.32 3.57
CA TRP A 3 3.41 13.52 4.63
C TRP A 3 2.49 14.32 5.56
N LYS A 4 2.71 15.63 5.72
CA LYS A 4 1.78 16.48 6.48
C LYS A 4 0.35 16.52 5.90
N ALA A 5 0.22 16.44 4.58
CA ALA A 5 -1.08 16.30 3.92
C ALA A 5 -1.65 14.89 4.09
N TRP A 6 -0.78 13.89 4.25
CA TRP A 6 -1.08 12.48 4.47
C TRP A 6 -1.78 12.25 5.81
N SER A 7 -1.21 12.77 6.90
CA SER A 7 -1.81 12.70 8.24
C SER A 7 -3.13 13.45 8.33
N GLN A 8 -3.27 14.56 7.61
CA GLN A 8 -4.52 15.33 7.57
C GLN A 8 -5.63 14.60 6.79
N LEU A 9 -5.31 14.00 5.64
CA LEU A 9 -6.29 13.29 4.81
C LEU A 9 -6.69 11.93 5.43
N ALA A 10 -5.75 11.22 6.04
CA ALA A 10 -6.02 9.95 6.72
C ALA A 10 -6.90 10.13 7.97
N GLN A 11 -6.85 11.29 8.64
CA GLN A 11 -7.70 11.64 9.77
C GLN A 11 -9.07 12.18 9.36
N ASP A 12 -9.27 12.47 8.08
CA ASP A 12 -10.54 12.99 7.56
C ASP A 12 -11.45 11.81 7.17
N GLU A 13 -12.16 11.28 8.16
CA GLU A 13 -13.11 10.16 8.04
C GLU A 13 -14.14 10.34 6.91
N ILE A 14 -14.42 11.59 6.49
CA ILE A 14 -15.37 11.91 5.42
C ILE A 14 -14.89 11.35 4.07
N HIS A 15 -13.57 11.26 3.84
CA HIS A 15 -13.01 10.69 2.61
C HIS A 15 -13.12 9.17 2.53
N TRP A 16 -13.40 8.52 3.67
CA TRP A 16 -13.41 7.06 3.81
C TRP A 16 -14.82 6.50 4.02
N GLN A 17 -15.80 7.34 4.37
CA GLN A 17 -17.21 6.95 4.45
C GLN A 17 -17.74 6.49 3.08
N ASN A 18 -18.27 5.27 3.04
CA ASN A 18 -18.88 4.61 1.87
C ASN A 18 -17.94 4.21 0.72
N ARG A 19 -16.60 4.25 0.91
CA ARG A 19 -15.67 3.60 -0.02
C ARG A 19 -15.37 2.19 0.47
N CYS A 20 -16.02 1.20 -0.14
CA CYS A 20 -15.61 -0.19 -0.06
C CYS A 20 -14.79 -0.46 -1.32
N GLU A 21 -13.47 -0.31 -1.24
CA GLU A 21 -12.64 -0.68 -2.39
C GLU A 21 -12.53 -2.19 -2.51
N LYS A 22 -12.43 -2.66 -3.75
CA LYS A 22 -12.11 -4.07 -3.98
C LYS A 22 -10.65 -4.28 -3.56
N GLY A 23 -10.43 -5.30 -2.73
CA GLY A 23 -9.22 -5.43 -1.93
C GLY A 23 -7.95 -5.57 -2.75
N LEU A 24 -6.83 -5.46 -2.05
CA LEU A 24 -5.51 -5.74 -2.60
C LEU A 24 -5.32 -7.26 -2.74
N LEU A 25 -5.21 -7.75 -3.97
CA LEU A 25 -5.10 -9.19 -4.26
C LEU A 25 -3.69 -9.73 -4.07
N LYS A 26 -2.69 -8.89 -4.35
CA LYS A 26 -1.29 -9.27 -4.33
C LYS A 26 -0.41 -8.03 -4.19
N ALA A 27 0.71 -8.20 -3.50
CA ALA A 27 1.82 -7.27 -3.49
C ALA A 27 3.12 -8.03 -3.82
N GLU A 28 4.03 -7.39 -4.57
CA GLU A 28 5.32 -7.99 -4.93
C GLU A 28 6.42 -6.92 -4.92
N PRO A 29 7.54 -7.14 -4.22
CA PRO A 29 8.68 -6.25 -4.32
C PRO A 29 9.34 -6.37 -5.69
N VAL A 30 9.46 -5.25 -6.41
CA VAL A 30 10.12 -5.22 -7.73
C VAL A 30 11.51 -4.61 -7.69
N LYS A 31 11.73 -3.68 -6.76
CA LYS A 31 13.01 -2.99 -6.47
C LYS A 31 12.99 -2.52 -5.02
N ASP A 32 14.10 -1.97 -4.55
CA ASP A 32 14.19 -1.38 -3.22
C ASP A 32 13.10 -0.33 -3.01
N TYR A 33 12.26 -0.55 -1.99
CA TYR A 33 11.11 0.27 -1.63
C TYR A 33 10.04 0.45 -2.73
N VAL A 34 10.07 -0.35 -3.80
CA VAL A 34 9.04 -0.31 -4.85
C VAL A 34 8.24 -1.60 -4.84
N LEU A 35 6.93 -1.47 -4.68
CA LEU A 35 5.99 -2.58 -4.77
C LEU A 35 5.18 -2.50 -6.05
N ARG A 36 4.99 -3.66 -6.68
CA ARG A 36 3.91 -3.88 -7.63
C ARG A 36 2.69 -4.35 -6.87
N LEU A 37 1.55 -3.74 -7.14
CA LEU A 37 0.31 -3.91 -6.38
C LEU A 37 -0.81 -4.25 -7.35
N TRP A 38 -1.54 -5.31 -7.05
CA TRP A 38 -2.68 -5.77 -7.84
C TRP A 38 -3.95 -5.50 -7.06
N PHE A 39 -4.84 -4.71 -7.64
CA PHE A 39 -6.16 -4.45 -7.10
C PHE A 39 -7.19 -5.26 -7.87
N GLU A 40 -8.14 -5.81 -7.14
CA GLU A 40 -9.29 -6.48 -7.72
C GLU A 40 -10.16 -5.48 -8.47
N GLU A 41 -10.71 -5.91 -9.61
CA GLU A 41 -11.75 -5.22 -10.37
C GLU A 41 -12.87 -6.21 -10.68
N THR A 42 -14.03 -5.72 -11.13
CA THR A 42 -15.21 -6.56 -11.34
C THR A 42 -14.99 -7.81 -12.20
N MET A 43 -14.14 -7.73 -13.22
CA MET A 43 -13.79 -8.87 -14.08
C MET A 43 -12.32 -8.85 -14.50
N ASP A 44 -11.48 -8.08 -13.80
CA ASP A 44 -10.08 -7.86 -14.18
C ASP A 44 -9.24 -7.46 -12.96
N VAL A 45 -8.02 -7.00 -13.20
CA VAL A 45 -7.12 -6.41 -12.21
C VAL A 45 -6.52 -5.12 -12.74
N THR A 46 -6.39 -4.15 -11.84
CA THR A 46 -5.57 -2.96 -12.06
C THR A 46 -4.22 -3.15 -11.38
N ILE A 47 -3.12 -2.83 -12.07
CA ILE A 47 -1.76 -3.04 -11.57
C ILE A 47 -1.01 -1.71 -11.52
N TYR A 48 -0.45 -1.39 -10.36
CA TYR A 48 0.40 -0.24 -10.15
C TYR A 48 1.79 -0.64 -9.65
N GLU A 49 2.78 0.19 -9.96
CA GLU A 49 4.07 0.23 -9.26
C GLU A 49 4.11 1.49 -8.40
N LEU A 50 4.30 1.34 -7.08
CA LEU A 50 4.38 2.47 -6.15
C LEU A 50 5.74 2.48 -5.44
N ASN A 51 6.39 3.64 -5.44
CA ASN A 51 7.65 3.87 -4.74
C ASN A 51 7.39 4.43 -3.34
N PHE A 52 7.77 3.67 -2.31
CA PHE A 52 7.64 4.02 -0.90
C PHE A 52 8.87 4.76 -0.34
N ALA A 53 9.98 4.88 -1.08
CA ALA A 53 11.18 5.57 -0.58
C ALA A 53 10.92 7.02 -0.13
N PRO A 54 10.11 7.83 -0.83
CA PRO A 54 9.80 9.19 -0.36
C PRO A 54 9.14 9.22 1.01
N LEU A 55 8.36 8.18 1.33
CA LEU A 55 7.72 8.04 2.63
C LEU A 55 8.71 7.49 3.67
N LEU A 56 9.31 6.35 3.37
CA LEU A 56 10.06 5.57 4.35
C LEU A 56 11.44 6.16 4.61
N ILE A 57 12.09 6.75 3.61
CA ILE A 57 13.50 7.18 3.65
C ILE A 57 13.62 8.68 3.71
N ASP A 58 13.01 9.39 2.76
CA ASP A 58 13.20 10.83 2.60
C ASP A 58 12.45 11.64 3.68
N GLU A 59 11.37 11.06 4.23
CA GLU A 59 10.52 11.68 5.23
C GLU A 59 10.54 10.89 6.55
N ASN A 60 9.86 11.44 7.58
CA ASN A 60 9.62 10.71 8.83
C ASN A 60 8.31 9.93 8.70
N PRO A 61 8.35 8.60 8.56
CA PRO A 61 7.17 7.78 8.29
C PRO A 61 6.30 7.58 9.55
N GLY A 62 6.68 8.18 10.69
CA GLY A 62 6.05 7.94 11.98
C GLY A 62 6.49 6.60 12.58
N LYS A 63 6.14 6.37 13.85
CA LYS A 63 6.58 5.17 14.59
C LYS A 63 6.06 3.87 13.97
N ALA A 64 4.84 3.87 13.44
CA ALA A 64 4.19 2.67 12.90
C ALA A 64 4.92 2.10 11.67
N LEU A 65 5.39 2.97 10.77
CA LEU A 65 6.02 2.56 9.52
C LEU A 65 7.56 2.58 9.58
N LEU A 66 8.14 3.10 10.66
CA LEU A 66 9.59 3.15 10.86
C LEU A 66 10.29 1.79 10.67
N PRO A 67 9.73 0.65 11.12
CA PRO A 67 10.35 -0.67 10.90
C PRO A 67 10.52 -1.02 9.43
N LEU A 68 9.71 -0.46 8.52
CA LEU A 68 9.79 -0.72 7.08
C LEU A 68 10.99 -0.04 6.41
N ARG A 69 11.81 0.72 7.15
CA ARG A 69 13.13 1.15 6.65
C ARG A 69 14.08 -0.02 6.48
N ASP A 70 13.93 -1.10 7.25
CA ASP A 70 14.67 -2.33 6.97
C ASP A 70 14.14 -2.95 5.67
N ILE A 71 15.03 -3.13 4.69
CA ILE A 71 14.67 -3.64 3.38
C ILE A 71 14.13 -5.08 3.42
N LYS A 72 14.64 -5.93 4.31
CA LYS A 72 14.15 -7.30 4.47
C LYS A 72 12.75 -7.29 5.07
N ARG A 73 12.53 -6.41 6.06
CA ARG A 73 11.18 -6.17 6.62
C ARG A 73 10.22 -5.71 5.53
N PHE A 74 10.63 -4.74 4.70
CA PHE A 74 9.82 -4.19 3.62
C PHE A 74 9.50 -5.23 2.53
N GLN A 75 10.46 -6.07 2.16
CA GLN A 75 10.26 -7.10 1.14
C GLN A 75 9.37 -8.25 1.63
N PHE A 76 9.23 -8.43 2.95
CA PHE A 76 8.31 -9.39 3.55
C PHE A 76 6.86 -8.87 3.57
N VAL A 77 6.38 -8.44 2.41
CA VAL A 77 5.04 -7.89 2.18
C VAL A 77 4.10 -8.94 1.61
N LYS A 78 2.81 -8.83 1.93
CA LYS A 78 1.72 -9.62 1.38
C LYS A 78 0.58 -8.71 0.98
N GLY A 79 -0.11 -9.06 -0.10
CA GLY A 79 -1.42 -8.52 -0.41
C GLY A 79 -2.45 -9.54 -0.01
N ASP A 80 -3.32 -9.19 0.94
CA ASP A 80 -4.41 -10.04 1.40
C ASP A 80 -5.55 -9.15 1.89
N TYR A 81 -6.34 -8.66 0.94
CA TYR A 81 -7.35 -7.59 1.11
C TYR A 81 -6.74 -6.22 1.45
N ALA A 82 -5.79 -6.17 2.38
CA ALA A 82 -4.94 -5.04 2.71
C ALA A 82 -3.49 -5.24 2.22
N LEU A 83 -2.68 -4.20 2.30
CA LEU A 83 -1.23 -4.31 2.15
C LEU A 83 -0.61 -4.57 3.51
N VAL A 84 -0.06 -5.77 3.71
CA VAL A 84 0.33 -6.27 5.03
C VAL A 84 1.80 -6.63 5.05
N TRP A 85 2.48 -6.22 6.10
CA TRP A 85 3.79 -6.72 6.50
C TRP A 85 3.61 -7.52 7.80
N PRO A 86 3.51 -8.87 7.73
CA PRO A 86 3.30 -9.74 8.90
C PRO A 86 4.47 -9.65 9.87
N ASN A 87 4.35 -10.07 11.12
CA ASN A 87 5.47 -10.06 12.07
C ASN A 87 6.72 -10.75 11.45
N PRO A 88 7.90 -10.11 11.46
CA PRO A 88 9.08 -10.65 10.79
C PRO A 88 9.66 -11.90 11.48
N GLU A 89 9.34 -12.13 12.75
CA GLU A 89 9.81 -13.28 13.53
C GLU A 89 8.91 -14.51 13.36
N THR A 90 7.60 -14.31 13.40
CA THR A 90 6.60 -15.40 13.38
C THR A 90 5.94 -15.59 12.01
N GLY A 91 5.90 -14.55 11.18
CA GLY A 91 5.15 -14.52 9.94
C GLY A 91 3.64 -14.33 10.12
N GLU A 92 3.18 -14.11 11.35
CA GLU A 92 1.78 -14.04 11.74
C GLU A 92 1.24 -12.60 11.76
N TYR A 93 -0.09 -12.50 11.84
CA TYR A 93 -0.82 -11.25 12.00
C TYR A 93 -1.02 -11.01 13.51
N ASP A 94 -0.07 -10.33 14.14
CA ASP A 94 -0.08 -10.01 15.57
C ASP A 94 0.19 -8.51 15.83
N GLU A 95 0.46 -8.13 17.08
CA GLU A 95 0.74 -6.73 17.48
C GLU A 95 1.90 -6.04 16.74
N ASN A 96 2.80 -6.79 16.09
CA ASN A 96 3.90 -6.26 15.28
C ASN A 96 3.59 -6.23 13.78
N VAL A 97 2.35 -6.53 13.39
CA VAL A 97 1.87 -6.36 12.02
C VAL A 97 1.85 -4.88 11.65
N ILE A 98 2.16 -4.62 10.38
CA ILE A 98 1.93 -3.31 9.78
C ILE A 98 0.98 -3.54 8.61
N ASP A 99 -0.20 -2.96 8.65
CA ASP A 99 -1.20 -3.05 7.59
C ASP A 99 -1.60 -1.66 7.09
N LEU A 100 -1.92 -1.59 5.80
CA LEU A 100 -2.47 -0.40 5.16
C LEU A 100 -3.74 -0.80 4.42
N ALA A 101 -4.83 -0.09 4.72
CA ALA A 101 -6.12 -0.27 4.07
C ALA A 101 -6.04 -0.08 2.55
N PRO A 102 -6.74 -0.90 1.75
CA PRO A 102 -6.64 -0.88 0.29
C PRO A 102 -7.03 0.48 -0.32
N GLU A 103 -8.01 1.19 0.25
CA GLU A 103 -8.44 2.52 -0.19
C GLU A 103 -7.30 3.53 -0.11
N CYS A 104 -6.55 3.49 0.99
CA CYS A 104 -5.40 4.35 1.22
C CYS A 104 -4.32 4.06 0.19
N VAL A 105 -3.98 2.78 -0.01
CA VAL A 105 -2.95 2.37 -0.97
C VAL A 105 -3.35 2.73 -2.41
N ARG A 106 -4.61 2.50 -2.80
CA ARG A 106 -5.13 2.85 -4.14
C ARG A 106 -5.07 4.35 -4.40
N PHE A 107 -5.44 5.18 -3.44
CA PHE A 107 -5.31 6.64 -3.56
C PHE A 107 -3.86 7.07 -3.89
N PHE A 108 -2.85 6.46 -3.24
CA PHE A 108 -1.45 6.77 -3.56
C PHE A 108 -1.04 6.26 -4.93
N CYS A 109 -1.51 5.08 -5.30
CA CYS A 109 -1.26 4.51 -6.62
C CYS A 109 -1.79 5.41 -7.74
N GLU A 110 -3.03 5.90 -7.62
CA GLU A 110 -3.64 6.77 -8.63
C GLU A 110 -2.93 8.12 -8.76
N ARG A 111 -2.42 8.65 -7.64
CA ARG A 111 -1.84 10.00 -7.61
C ARG A 111 -0.34 10.04 -7.91
N TYR A 112 0.38 8.99 -7.55
CA TYR A 112 1.84 8.96 -7.59
C TYR A 112 2.43 7.65 -8.08
N GLY A 113 1.63 6.59 -8.14
CA GLY A 113 2.02 5.32 -8.69
C GLY A 113 2.15 5.40 -10.21
N LYS A 114 2.95 4.49 -10.74
CA LYS A 114 3.00 4.22 -12.17
C LYS A 114 1.96 3.16 -12.49
N LEU A 115 0.97 3.50 -13.32
CA LEU A 115 0.03 2.52 -13.85
C LEU A 115 0.77 1.55 -14.77
N VAL A 116 0.76 0.26 -14.43
CA VAL A 116 1.36 -0.82 -15.23
C VAL A 116 0.32 -1.48 -16.12
N LYS A 117 -0.89 -1.65 -15.59
CA LYS A 117 -2.03 -2.22 -16.31
C LYS A 117 -3.32 -1.52 -15.86
N ALA A 118 -4.03 -0.94 -16.83
CA ALA A 118 -5.40 -0.47 -16.65
C ALA A 118 -6.38 -1.66 -16.72
N PRO A 119 -7.56 -1.57 -16.07
CA PRO A 119 -8.59 -2.57 -16.27
C PRO A 119 -9.01 -2.57 -17.73
N SER A 120 -9.19 -3.75 -18.30
CA SER A 120 -9.79 -3.89 -19.61
C SER A 120 -11.23 -3.36 -19.54
N LEU A 121 -11.51 -2.33 -20.33
CA LEU A 121 -12.88 -1.87 -20.54
C LEU A 121 -13.65 -3.05 -21.13
N ALA A 122 -14.74 -3.46 -20.48
CA ALA A 122 -15.75 -4.27 -21.13
C ALA A 122 -16.26 -3.44 -22.32
N ALA A 123 -15.85 -3.83 -23.53
CA ALA A 123 -16.32 -3.25 -24.77
C ALA A 123 -17.81 -3.53 -25.00
#